data_AF-X1K652-F1
#
_entry.id   AF-X1K652-F1
#
_cell.length_a   1.000
_cell.length_b   1.000
_cell.length_c   1.000
_cell.angle_alpha   90.00
_cell.angle_beta   90.00
_cell.angle_gamma   90.00
#
_symmetry.space_group_name_H-M   'P 1'
#
loop_
_entity.id
_entity.type
_entity.pdbx_description
1 polymer ?
#
loop_
_entity_poly.entity_id
_entity_poly.type
_entity_poly.pdbx_seq_one_letter_code
_entity_poly.pdbx_strand_id
1 'polypeptide(L)'
;GDSQKELKETETTLRSILESRLIYIKPALYQQREGFAASTPSGLDQLQVHTSMNTGPLSSIFPFVSFDLSSNEGILYGINRHNNSLILFDRFTLENANSVYFGKAGSGKSYAIKLEILRSLMLGVDVIVIDPENEYKFLSDAVGGSFFNISLASPNHINPFDLPIPREDEKP
;
A
#
# COMPACT_ATOMS: atom_id res chain seq x y z
N GLY A 1 -45.69 7.77 3.66
CA GLY A 1 -46.12 9.13 4.01
C GLY A 1 -47.59 9.15 3.76
N ASP A 2 -48.36 9.20 4.83
CA ASP A 2 -49.81 9.01 4.77
C ASP A 2 -50.53 10.35 4.52
N SER A 3 -49.75 11.44 4.39
CA SER A 3 -50.22 12.76 4.01
C SER A 3 -49.31 13.45 2.99
N GLN A 4 -49.88 14.35 2.19
CA GLN A 4 -49.15 15.18 1.23
C GLN A 4 -48.08 16.06 1.90
N LYS A 5 -48.30 16.44 3.17
CA LYS A 5 -47.39 17.26 3.96
C LYS A 5 -46.12 16.48 4.31
N GLU A 6 -46.26 15.26 4.81
CA GLU A 6 -45.12 14.39 5.13
C GLU A 6 -44.24 14.09 3.91
N LEU A 7 -44.85 13.89 2.74
CA LEU A 7 -44.11 13.65 1.50
C LEU A 7 -43.21 14.84 1.14
N LYS A 8 -43.73 16.07 1.27
CA LYS A 8 -42.95 17.30 1.00
C LYS A 8 -41.83 17.50 2.02
N GLU A 9 -42.07 17.21 3.29
CA GLU A 9 -41.05 17.30 4.34
C GLU A 9 -39.92 16.29 4.09
N THR A 10 -40.27 15.06 3.70
CA THR A 10 -39.30 14.02 3.32
C THR A 10 -38.51 14.42 2.08
N GLU A 11 -39.16 14.92 1.04
CA GLU A 11 -38.50 15.42 -0.18
C GLU A 11 -37.49 16.53 0.15
N THR A 12 -37.90 17.51 0.96
CA THR A 12 -37.04 18.63 1.36
C THR A 12 -35.82 18.15 2.14
N THR A 13 -36.00 17.15 3.01
CA THR A 13 -34.93 16.54 3.79
C THR A 13 -33.93 15.83 2.87
N LEU A 14 -34.42 14.99 1.94
CA LEU A 14 -33.57 14.28 0.98
C LEU A 14 -32.81 15.23 0.07
N ARG A 15 -33.48 16.28 -0.42
CA ARG A 15 -32.85 17.34 -1.21
C ARG A 15 -31.70 17.98 -0.47
N SER A 16 -31.92 18.37 0.78
CA SER A 16 -30.89 19.03 1.61
C SER A 16 -29.67 18.13 1.84
N ILE A 17 -29.88 16.84 2.13
CA ILE A 17 -28.79 15.87 2.38
C ILE A 17 -27.95 15.64 1.12
N LEU A 18 -28.59 15.56 -0.05
CA LEU A 18 -27.89 15.26 -1.30
C LEU A 18 -27.21 16.52 -1.86
N GLU A 19 -27.84 17.68 -1.78
CA GLU A 19 -27.24 18.95 -2.20
C GLU A 19 -26.01 19.32 -1.34
N SER A 20 -26.00 18.98 -0.04
CA SER A 20 -24.82 19.17 0.81
C SER A 20 -23.62 18.31 0.37
N ARG A 21 -23.86 17.29 -0.47
CA ARG A 21 -22.84 16.43 -1.08
C ARG A 21 -22.62 16.72 -2.57
N LEU A 22 -23.11 17.88 -3.05
CA LEU A 22 -23.06 18.29 -4.46
C LEU A 22 -23.81 17.33 -5.40
N ILE A 23 -24.79 16.58 -4.89
CA ILE A 23 -25.66 15.68 -5.65
C ILE A 23 -27.01 16.37 -5.85
N TYR A 24 -27.33 16.70 -7.10
CA TYR A 24 -28.58 17.37 -7.46
C TYR A 24 -29.67 16.37 -7.81
N ILE A 25 -30.78 16.37 -7.06
CA ILE A 25 -31.94 15.53 -7.34
C ILE A 25 -33.00 16.25 -8.19
N LYS A 26 -33.54 15.53 -9.17
CA LYS A 26 -34.64 15.98 -10.03
C LYS A 26 -35.86 15.10 -9.80
N PRO A 27 -37.07 15.68 -9.64
CA PRO A 27 -38.29 14.90 -9.54
C PRO A 27 -38.64 14.25 -10.89
N ALA A 28 -39.07 12.99 -10.86
CA ALA A 28 -39.62 12.27 -12.01
C ALA A 28 -41.08 12.68 -12.26
N LEU A 29 -41.27 13.92 -12.74
CA LEU A 29 -42.61 14.49 -12.99
C LEU A 29 -43.36 13.65 -14.03
N TYR A 30 -44.56 13.19 -13.66
CA TYR A 30 -45.43 12.32 -14.47
C TYR A 30 -44.84 10.94 -14.80
N GLN A 31 -43.72 10.58 -14.19
CA GLN A 31 -43.02 9.30 -14.37
C GLN A 31 -42.75 8.65 -13.00
N GLN A 32 -43.64 8.88 -12.02
CA GLN A 32 -43.44 8.42 -10.65
C GLN A 32 -43.42 6.90 -10.55
N ARG A 33 -44.19 6.21 -11.40
CA ARG A 33 -44.22 4.74 -11.45
C ARG A 33 -42.90 4.18 -11.99
N GLU A 34 -42.39 4.78 -13.07
CA GLU A 34 -41.13 4.41 -13.70
C GLU A 34 -39.95 4.70 -12.77
N GLY A 35 -39.99 5.84 -12.06
CA GLY A 35 -38.99 6.19 -11.05
C GLY A 35 -39.02 5.25 -9.84
N PHE A 36 -40.22 4.84 -9.39
CA PHE A 36 -40.33 3.82 -8.35
C PHE A 36 -39.73 2.49 -8.81
N ALA A 37 -40.07 2.02 -10.02
CA ALA A 37 -39.52 0.79 -10.59
C ALA A 37 -37.98 0.84 -10.69
N ALA A 38 -37.42 1.95 -11.17
CA ALA A 38 -35.97 2.15 -11.27
C ALA A 38 -35.26 2.18 -9.90
N SER A 39 -35.96 2.58 -8.84
CA SER A 39 -35.43 2.56 -7.46
C SER A 39 -35.54 1.19 -6.77
N THR A 40 -36.21 0.21 -7.39
CA THR A 40 -36.30 -1.15 -6.85
C THR A 40 -35.03 -1.96 -7.15
N PRO A 41 -34.69 -2.96 -6.32
CA PRO A 41 -33.53 -3.85 -6.55
C PRO A 41 -33.72 -4.81 -7.74
N SER A 42 -34.72 -4.58 -8.60
CA SER A 42 -34.94 -5.37 -9.83
C SER A 42 -33.91 -5.09 -10.92
N GLY A 43 -33.13 -4.00 -10.78
CA GLY A 43 -32.12 -3.60 -11.77
C GLY A 43 -32.72 -3.08 -13.08
N LEU A 44 -34.02 -2.78 -13.11
CA LEU A 44 -34.71 -2.26 -14.28
C LEU A 44 -34.81 -0.74 -14.22
N ASP A 45 -33.86 -0.05 -14.84
CA ASP A 45 -33.97 1.40 -15.06
C ASP A 45 -35.00 1.69 -16.17
N GLN A 46 -36.22 2.07 -15.79
CA GLN A 46 -37.26 2.48 -16.75
C GLN A 46 -37.20 3.98 -17.08
N LEU A 47 -36.45 4.78 -16.32
CA LEU A 47 -36.32 6.22 -16.56
C LEU A 47 -35.38 6.49 -17.73
N GLN A 48 -34.34 5.66 -17.92
CA GLN A 48 -33.39 5.76 -19.04
C GLN A 48 -32.78 7.16 -19.21
N VAL A 49 -32.54 7.85 -18.08
CA VAL A 49 -31.97 9.20 -18.05
C VAL A 49 -30.45 9.08 -17.99
N HIS A 50 -29.83 9.22 -19.15
CA HIS A 50 -28.38 9.11 -19.30
C HIS A 50 -27.71 10.49 -19.26
N THR A 51 -26.52 10.56 -18.64
CA THR A 51 -25.64 11.74 -18.72
C THR A 51 -24.39 11.37 -19.49
N SER A 52 -24.03 12.17 -20.49
CA SER A 52 -22.77 11.98 -21.20
C SER A 52 -21.59 12.31 -20.29
N MET A 53 -20.63 11.40 -20.17
CA MET A 53 -19.44 11.57 -19.35
C MET A 53 -18.20 11.25 -20.19
N ASN A 54 -17.10 11.97 -19.93
CA ASN A 54 -15.81 11.64 -20.54
C ASN A 54 -15.32 10.28 -20.03
N THR A 55 -14.57 9.57 -20.87
CA THR A 55 -14.04 8.24 -20.54
C THR A 55 -13.06 8.24 -19.36
N GLY A 56 -12.32 9.34 -19.14
CA GLY A 56 -11.39 9.48 -18.01
C GLY A 56 -12.06 9.45 -16.63
N PRO A 57 -13.05 10.31 -16.34
CA PRO A 57 -13.83 10.20 -15.11
C PRO A 57 -14.53 8.84 -14.96
N LEU A 58 -15.06 8.29 -16.06
CA LEU A 58 -15.74 6.98 -16.03
C LEU A 58 -14.81 5.83 -15.62
N SER A 59 -13.53 5.85 -16.03
CA SER A 59 -12.56 4.82 -15.63
C SER A 59 -12.19 4.89 -14.15
N SER A 60 -12.35 6.05 -13.50
CA SER A 60 -12.07 6.22 -12.06
C SER A 60 -13.13 5.57 -11.16
N ILE A 61 -14.31 5.27 -11.71
CA ILE A 61 -15.43 4.60 -11.02
C ILE A 61 -15.33 3.07 -11.19
N PHE A 62 -14.43 2.59 -12.04
CA PHE A 62 -14.24 1.17 -12.26
C PHE A 62 -13.60 0.53 -11.00
N PRO A 63 -14.20 -0.52 -10.41
CA PRO A 63 -13.82 -1.03 -9.08
C PRO A 63 -12.49 -1.78 -9.03
N PHE A 64 -11.58 -1.58 -9.99
CA PHE A 64 -10.20 -2.06 -9.93
C PHE A 64 -9.30 -0.97 -9.37
N VAL A 65 -9.54 -0.58 -8.12
CA VAL A 65 -8.53 0.13 -7.34
C VAL A 65 -7.37 -0.84 -7.12
N SER A 66 -6.33 -0.74 -7.94
CA SER A 66 -5.04 -1.32 -7.57
C SER A 66 -4.65 -0.64 -6.26
N PHE A 67 -4.48 -1.40 -5.18
CA PHE A 67 -3.84 -0.88 -3.98
C PHE A 67 -2.45 -0.40 -4.38
N ASP A 68 -2.27 0.92 -4.52
CA ASP A 68 -0.95 1.51 -4.66
C ASP A 68 -0.30 1.46 -3.27
N LEU A 69 0.63 0.52 -3.09
CA LEU A 69 1.52 0.49 -1.93
C LEU A 69 2.60 1.56 -2.14
N SER A 70 2.20 2.82 -2.00
CA SER A 70 3.04 3.99 -2.20
C SER A 70 2.78 5.00 -1.08
N SER A 71 3.81 5.27 -0.28
CA SER A 71 3.94 6.34 0.71
C SER A 71 4.93 7.38 0.16
N ASN A 72 4.97 8.56 0.77
CA ASN A 72 5.98 9.60 0.45
C ASN A 72 7.31 9.40 1.22
N GLU A 73 7.42 8.35 2.03
CA GLU A 73 8.54 8.10 2.93
C GLU A 73 9.08 6.67 2.75
N GLY A 74 10.38 6.48 2.99
CA GLY A 74 11.07 5.20 2.91
C GLY A 74 11.85 5.00 1.61
N ILE A 75 11.98 3.75 1.17
CA ILE A 75 12.80 3.39 0.01
C ILE A 75 11.96 3.04 -1.21
N LEU A 76 12.51 3.33 -2.39
CA LEU A 76 11.95 2.84 -3.65
C LEU A 76 12.20 1.33 -3.77
N TYR A 77 11.15 0.54 -3.91
CA TYR A 77 11.26 -0.90 -4.18
C TYR A 77 11.16 -1.22 -5.67
N GLY A 78 10.35 -0.46 -6.41
CA GLY A 78 10.18 -0.70 -7.84
C GLY A 78 9.07 0.13 -8.46
N ILE A 79 8.57 -0.34 -9.60
CA ILE A 79 7.51 0.31 -10.37
C ILE A 79 6.37 -0.71 -10.53
N ASN A 80 5.16 -0.28 -10.24
CA ASN A 80 3.96 -1.06 -10.52
C ASN A 80 3.75 -1.13 -12.03
N ARG A 81 3.72 -2.35 -12.58
CA ARG A 81 3.64 -2.57 -14.04
C ARG A 81 2.27 -2.29 -14.64
N HIS A 82 1.23 -2.15 -13.83
CA HIS A 82 -0.13 -1.92 -14.32
C HIS A 82 -0.42 -0.44 -14.57
N ASN A 83 0.06 0.44 -13.69
CA ASN A 83 -0.22 1.88 -13.70
C ASN A 83 1.05 2.74 -13.77
N ASN A 84 2.24 2.13 -13.84
CA ASN A 84 3.55 2.79 -13.81
C ASN A 84 3.80 3.65 -12.56
N SER A 85 3.06 3.42 -11.47
CA SER A 85 3.29 4.12 -10.20
C SER A 85 4.56 3.61 -9.52
N LEU A 86 5.15 4.44 -8.66
CA LEU A 86 6.30 4.04 -7.84
C LEU A 86 5.83 3.26 -6.62
N ILE A 87 6.50 2.13 -6.34
CA ILE A 87 6.34 1.40 -5.09
C ILE A 87 7.40 1.95 -4.14
N LEU A 88 7.02 2.93 -3.32
CA LEU A 88 7.90 3.62 -2.37
C LEU A 88 7.24 3.53 -1.00
N PHE A 89 7.90 2.94 -0.01
CA PHE A 89 7.37 2.95 1.36
C PHE A 89 8.48 2.64 2.36
N ASP A 90 8.24 3.01 3.63
CA ASP A 90 9.07 2.59 4.75
C ASP A 90 8.52 1.29 5.33
N ARG A 91 9.35 0.24 5.31
CA ARG A 91 8.98 -1.06 5.87
C ARG A 91 8.87 -1.02 7.40
N PHE A 92 9.57 -0.11 8.07
CA PHE A 92 9.55 0.00 9.52
C PHE A 92 8.26 0.63 10.07
N THR A 93 7.45 1.27 9.22
CA THR A 93 6.13 1.80 9.61
C THR A 93 5.02 0.74 9.56
N LEU A 94 5.30 -0.45 9.02
CA LEU A 94 4.35 -1.56 8.99
C LEU A 94 4.28 -2.24 10.36
N GLU A 95 3.17 -2.93 10.64
CA GLU A 95 3.00 -3.73 11.85
C GLU A 95 4.14 -4.74 12.04
N ASN A 96 4.67 -5.27 10.93
CA ASN A 96 5.81 -6.15 10.92
C ASN A 96 6.81 -5.71 9.84
N ALA A 97 8.04 -5.40 10.27
CA ALA A 97 9.11 -4.96 9.38
C ALA A 97 9.89 -6.11 8.72
N ASN A 98 9.51 -7.37 8.95
CA ASN A 98 10.19 -8.51 8.34
C ASN A 98 9.84 -8.65 6.86
N SER A 99 10.83 -9.02 6.05
CA SER A 99 10.64 -9.30 4.61
C SER A 99 11.23 -10.65 4.23
N VAL A 100 10.61 -11.31 3.25
CA VAL A 100 11.11 -12.57 2.69
C VAL A 100 11.22 -12.45 1.17
N TYR A 101 12.40 -12.80 0.65
CA TYR A 101 12.70 -12.74 -0.79
C TYR A 101 12.72 -14.15 -1.39
N PHE A 102 11.77 -14.43 -2.28
CA PHE A 102 11.73 -15.67 -3.05
C PHE A 102 12.18 -15.44 -4.49
N GLY A 103 13.00 -16.35 -5.02
CA GLY A 103 13.43 -16.29 -6.41
C GLY A 103 14.28 -17.49 -6.81
N LYS A 104 14.11 -17.94 -8.06
CA LYS A 104 14.99 -18.95 -8.67
C LYS A 104 16.39 -18.38 -8.87
N ALA A 105 17.42 -19.23 -8.94
CA ALA A 105 18.75 -18.81 -9.38
C ALA A 105 18.68 -18.00 -10.68
N GLY A 106 19.36 -16.85 -10.73
CA GLY A 106 19.34 -15.93 -11.87
C GLY A 106 18.12 -14.99 -11.96
N SER A 107 17.16 -15.04 -11.04
CA SER A 107 15.97 -14.18 -11.06
C SER A 107 16.21 -12.73 -10.59
N GLY A 108 17.42 -12.41 -10.13
CA GLY A 108 17.74 -11.09 -9.58
C GLY A 108 17.53 -10.94 -8.07
N LYS A 109 17.36 -12.05 -7.32
CA LYS A 109 17.23 -12.05 -5.84
C LYS A 109 18.35 -11.26 -5.16
N SER A 110 19.62 -11.61 -5.40
CA SER A 110 20.76 -10.92 -4.79
C SER A 110 20.88 -9.46 -5.24
N TYR A 111 20.47 -9.13 -6.47
CA TYR A 111 20.44 -7.75 -6.95
C TYR A 111 19.40 -6.90 -6.19
N ALA A 112 18.19 -7.42 -6.02
CA ALA A 112 17.14 -6.74 -5.26
C ALA A 112 17.55 -6.49 -3.80
N ILE A 113 18.15 -7.50 -3.14
CA ILE A 113 18.62 -7.38 -1.77
C ILE A 113 19.76 -6.36 -1.65
N LYS A 114 20.75 -6.38 -2.55
CA LYS A 114 21.86 -5.41 -2.54
C LYS A 114 21.36 -3.97 -2.73
N LEU A 115 20.37 -3.75 -3.60
CA LEU A 115 19.73 -2.46 -3.78
C LEU A 115 19.00 -1.99 -2.51
N GLU A 116 18.26 -2.90 -1.87
CA GLU A 116 17.57 -2.59 -0.62
C GLU A 116 18.56 -2.21 0.48
N ILE A 117 19.66 -2.96 0.63
CA ILE A 117 20.72 -2.66 1.60
C ILE A 117 21.29 -1.26 1.38
N LEU A 118 21.67 -0.94 0.13
CA LEU A 118 22.23 0.39 -0.20
C LEU A 118 21.24 1.51 0.14
N ARG A 119 19.97 1.36 -0.22
CA ARG A 119 18.94 2.36 0.06
C ARG A 119 18.66 2.50 1.55
N SER A 120 18.70 1.40 2.28
CA SER A 120 18.52 1.40 3.75
C SER A 120 19.68 2.12 4.44
N LEU A 121 20.93 1.86 4.01
CA LEU A 121 22.11 2.58 4.51
C LEU A 121 22.01 4.09 4.26
N MET A 122 21.48 4.51 3.10
CA MET A 122 21.24 5.93 2.80
C MET A 122 20.21 6.60 3.72
N LEU A 123 19.30 5.83 4.32
CA LEU A 123 18.35 6.30 5.33
C LEU A 123 18.89 6.18 6.77
N GLY A 124 20.15 5.80 6.94
CA GLY A 124 20.78 5.65 8.25
C GLY A 124 20.44 4.35 8.97
N VAL A 125 20.00 3.32 8.24
CA VAL A 125 19.72 1.99 8.81
C VAL A 125 20.98 1.14 8.81
N ASP A 126 21.34 0.59 9.97
CA ASP A 126 22.43 -0.38 10.08
C ASP A 126 22.02 -1.74 9.52
N VAL A 127 22.93 -2.37 8.77
CA VAL A 127 22.69 -3.64 8.08
C VAL A 127 23.74 -4.67 8.45
N ILE A 128 23.29 -5.84 8.90
CA ILE A 128 24.13 -7.02 9.15
C ILE A 128 23.71 -8.10 8.17
N VAL A 129 24.69 -8.68 7.45
CA VAL A 129 24.45 -9.73 6.47
C VAL A 129 25.17 -11.01 6.89
N ILE A 130 24.44 -12.12 6.97
CA ILE A 130 25.01 -13.46 7.11
C ILE A 130 25.11 -14.05 5.72
N ASP A 131 26.34 -14.16 5.21
CA ASP A 131 26.61 -14.49 3.81
C ASP A 131 27.40 -15.79 3.68
N PRO A 132 26.75 -16.95 3.53
CA PRO A 132 27.44 -18.22 3.34
C PRO A 132 28.12 -18.36 1.96
N GLU A 133 27.74 -17.53 0.97
CA GLU A 133 28.22 -17.63 -0.42
C GLU A 133 29.28 -16.57 -0.75
N ASN A 134 29.64 -15.70 0.20
CA ASN A 134 30.58 -14.58 0.01
C ASN A 134 30.20 -13.62 -1.15
N GLU A 135 28.92 -13.50 -1.47
CA GLU A 135 28.40 -12.60 -2.52
C GLU A 135 28.42 -11.10 -2.13
N TYR A 136 28.50 -10.77 -0.84
CA TYR A 136 28.32 -9.41 -0.31
C TYR A 136 29.62 -8.73 0.11
N LYS A 137 30.76 -9.41 0.05
CA LYS A 137 32.07 -8.83 0.39
C LYS A 137 32.34 -7.53 -0.38
N PHE A 138 32.16 -7.56 -1.70
CA PHE A 138 32.37 -6.37 -2.54
C PHE A 138 31.43 -5.22 -2.17
N LEU A 139 30.18 -5.52 -1.78
CA LEU A 139 29.25 -4.50 -1.31
C LEU A 139 29.75 -3.85 -0.02
N SER A 140 30.20 -4.67 0.94
CA SER A 140 30.75 -4.19 2.21
C SER A 140 31.95 -3.26 1.99
N ASP A 141 32.91 -3.69 1.16
CA ASP A 141 34.09 -2.89 0.82
C ASP A 141 33.70 -1.55 0.16
N ALA A 142 32.69 -1.56 -0.73
CA ALA A 142 32.25 -0.38 -1.46
C ALA A 142 31.56 0.67 -0.57
N VAL A 143 30.88 0.26 0.50
CA VAL A 143 30.18 1.17 1.43
C VAL A 143 31.02 1.52 2.66
N GLY A 144 32.28 1.07 2.73
CA GLY A 144 33.14 1.25 3.90
C GLY A 144 32.68 0.42 5.11
N GLY A 145 31.99 -0.70 4.86
CA GLY A 145 31.54 -1.64 5.88
C GLY A 145 32.68 -2.53 6.39
N SER A 146 32.33 -3.40 7.33
CA SER A 146 33.25 -4.43 7.84
C SER A 146 32.86 -5.80 7.30
N PHE A 147 33.85 -6.60 6.92
CA PHE A 147 33.65 -7.99 6.49
C PHE A 147 34.44 -8.94 7.38
N PHE A 148 33.73 -9.80 8.11
CA PHE A 148 34.32 -10.78 9.01
C PHE A 148 34.18 -12.18 8.42
N ASN A 149 35.29 -12.75 7.94
CA ASN A 149 35.32 -14.14 7.53
C ASN A 149 35.23 -15.03 8.79
N ILE A 150 34.24 -15.91 8.89
CA ILE A 150 34.09 -16.87 9.98
C ILE A 150 34.46 -18.26 9.47
N SER A 151 35.64 -18.75 9.82
CA SER A 151 36.13 -20.07 9.44
C SER A 151 37.13 -20.60 10.48
N LEU A 152 37.39 -21.91 10.48
CA LEU A 152 38.30 -22.55 11.45
C LEU A 152 39.73 -21.99 11.41
N ALA A 153 40.15 -21.42 10.28
CA ALA A 153 41.48 -20.83 10.11
C ALA A 153 41.45 -19.29 10.17
N SER A 154 40.28 -18.69 10.39
CA SER A 154 40.13 -17.24 10.45
C SER A 154 40.59 -16.71 11.82
N PRO A 155 41.19 -15.51 11.90
CA PRO A 155 41.40 -14.84 13.18
C PRO A 155 40.09 -14.40 13.85
N ASN A 156 38.99 -14.27 13.10
CA ASN A 156 37.71 -13.82 13.63
C ASN A 156 36.91 -14.99 14.22
N HIS A 157 36.49 -14.84 15.47
CA HIS A 157 35.74 -15.84 16.22
C HIS A 157 34.55 -15.21 16.95
N ILE A 158 33.46 -15.95 17.07
CA ILE A 158 32.27 -15.55 17.85
C ILE A 158 32.19 -16.48 19.05
N ASN A 159 32.18 -15.93 20.26
CA ASN A 159 31.96 -16.69 21.49
C ASN A 159 30.46 -16.67 21.83
N PRO A 160 29.73 -17.80 21.71
CA PRO A 160 28.31 -17.85 22.05
C PRO A 160 28.04 -17.78 23.57
N PHE A 161 29.09 -17.94 24.40
CA PHE A 161 29.01 -17.80 25.86
C PHE A 161 29.43 -16.40 26.34
N ASP A 162 29.68 -15.47 25.43
CA ASP A 162 29.98 -14.10 25.81
C ASP A 162 28.70 -13.46 26.36
N LEU A 163 28.73 -13.09 27.64
CA LEU A 163 27.57 -12.54 28.32
C LEU A 163 27.46 -11.04 28.00
N PRO A 164 26.27 -10.56 27.65
CA PRO A 164 26.08 -9.13 27.48
C PRO A 164 26.35 -8.42 28.81
N ILE A 165 26.84 -7.18 28.72
CA ILE A 165 26.99 -6.32 29.90
C ILE A 165 25.58 -6.15 30.51
N PRO A 166 25.36 -6.47 31.80
CA PRO A 166 24.07 -6.32 32.44
C PRO A 166 23.59 -4.88 32.29
N ARG A 167 22.32 -4.71 31.90
CA ARG A 167 21.70 -3.38 31.86
C ARG A 167 21.51 -2.86 33.30
N GLU A 168 21.36 -1.55 33.49
CA GLU A 168 21.20 -0.95 34.83
C GLU A 168 20.05 -1.58 35.65
N ASP A 169 19.07 -2.19 34.98
CA ASP A 169 17.89 -2.81 35.58
C ASP A 169 18.05 -4.32 35.89
N GLU A 170 19.16 -4.93 35.46
CA GLU A 170 19.45 -6.35 35.65
C GLU A 170 20.45 -6.54 36.79
N LYS A 171 19.99 -7.08 37.93
CA LYS A 171 20.89 -7.51 39.01
C LYS A 171 21.54 -8.85 38.65
N PRO A 172 22.86 -9.01 38.89
CA PRO A 172 23.58 -10.25 38.59
C PRO A 172 23.06 -11.45 39.39
#